data_AF-A0AA89B7M0-F1
#
_entry.id   AF-A0AA89B7M0-F1
#
_cell.length_a   1.000
_cell.length_b   1.000
_cell.length_c   1.000
_cell.angle_alpha   90.00
_cell.angle_beta   90.00
_cell.angle_gamma   90.00
#
_symmetry.space_group_name_H-M   'P 1'
#
loop_
_entity.id
_entity.type
_entity.pdbx_description
1 polymer ?
#
loop_
_entity_poly.entity_id
_entity_poly.type
_entity_poly.pdbx_seq_one_letter_code
_entity_poly.pdbx_strand_id
1 'polypeptide(L)'
;MAVLVNGLTCKSPSLVQASDFSISGLHMVGNTSNAVGSKVTPVTAAQLPGLNTLGISLVRIDYAPWGINPPHTHPRASEILTILEGSLEVGFVTSNPENRLISKVLQKGDVFVFPVGLVHFQRNAGKMNAVAIAALSSQNPGVIPIANAVFGSNPDISNDILVRAFQVDKNVVGSIQSKF
;
A
#
# COMPACT_ATOMS: atom_id res chain seq x y z
N MET A 1 5.79 -15.60 -27.71
CA MET A 1 4.41 -15.55 -27.17
C MET A 1 4.50 -15.57 -25.66
N ALA A 2 3.85 -14.64 -24.96
CA ALA A 2 3.73 -14.70 -23.51
C ALA A 2 2.57 -15.65 -23.17
N VAL A 3 2.79 -16.63 -22.30
CA VAL A 3 1.75 -17.55 -21.80
C VAL A 3 1.17 -16.93 -20.52
N LEU A 4 -0.15 -16.81 -20.45
CA LEU A 4 -0.84 -16.35 -19.25
C LEU A 4 -1.03 -17.53 -18.29
N VAL A 5 -0.55 -17.37 -17.05
CA VAL A 5 -0.65 -18.35 -15.96
C VAL A 5 -0.99 -17.64 -14.65
N ASN A 6 -1.41 -18.38 -13.63
CA ASN A 6 -1.51 -17.82 -12.28
C ASN A 6 -0.10 -17.56 -11.73
N GLY A 7 0.25 -16.29 -11.50
CA GLY A 7 1.61 -15.88 -11.16
C GLY A 7 2.42 -15.47 -12.38
N LEU A 8 3.67 -15.95 -12.46
CA LEU A 8 4.59 -15.67 -13.57
C LEU A 8 5.24 -16.97 -14.05
N THR A 9 5.50 -17.06 -15.36
CA THR A 9 6.35 -18.14 -15.89
C THR A 9 7.79 -18.00 -15.39
N CYS A 10 8.45 -19.12 -15.14
CA CYS A 10 9.83 -19.13 -14.65
C CYS A 10 10.86 -19.10 -15.79
N LYS A 11 11.99 -18.43 -15.53
CA LYS A 11 13.22 -18.55 -16.33
C LYS A 11 13.77 -19.97 -16.22
N SER A 12 14.47 -20.45 -17.25
CA SER A 12 15.16 -21.74 -17.17
C SER A 12 16.13 -21.75 -15.98
N PRO A 13 16.10 -22.76 -15.08
CA PRO A 13 16.98 -22.81 -13.91
C PRO A 13 18.47 -22.68 -14.25
N SER A 14 18.90 -23.21 -15.41
CA SER A 14 20.28 -23.12 -15.89
C SER A 14 20.75 -21.70 -16.26
N LEU A 15 19.82 -20.77 -16.46
CA LEU A 15 20.10 -19.38 -16.85
C LEU A 15 19.98 -18.39 -15.68
N VAL A 16 19.57 -18.87 -14.51
CA VAL A 16 19.33 -18.02 -13.33
C VAL A 16 20.65 -17.57 -12.72
N GLN A 17 20.72 -16.31 -12.29
CA GLN A 17 21.89 -15.67 -11.70
C GLN A 17 21.52 -14.91 -10.41
N ALA A 18 22.52 -14.51 -9.62
CA ALA A 18 22.30 -13.75 -8.38
C ALA A 18 21.52 -12.43 -8.59
N SER A 19 21.64 -11.82 -9.76
CA SER A 19 20.88 -10.62 -10.15
C SER A 19 19.38 -10.87 -10.30
N ASP A 20 18.94 -12.12 -10.52
CA ASP A 20 17.51 -12.47 -10.54
C ASP A 20 16.90 -12.48 -9.12
N PHE A 21 17.74 -12.56 -8.07
CA PHE A 21 17.37 -12.64 -6.66
C PHE A 21 17.81 -11.43 -5.83
N SER A 22 18.39 -10.41 -6.43
CA SER A 22 18.82 -9.20 -5.73
C SER A 22 18.33 -7.93 -6.41
N ILE A 23 18.01 -6.92 -5.61
CA ILE A 23 17.68 -5.57 -6.07
C ILE A 23 18.39 -4.55 -5.18
N SER A 24 18.91 -3.51 -5.81
CA SER A 24 19.52 -2.36 -5.12
C SER A 24 18.59 -1.15 -5.20
N GLY A 25 18.83 -0.15 -4.36
CA GLY A 25 18.12 1.14 -4.42
C GLY A 25 17.11 1.40 -3.32
N LEU A 26 16.76 0.41 -2.48
CA LEU A 26 15.87 0.65 -1.31
C LEU A 26 16.49 1.56 -0.23
N HIS A 27 17.78 1.87 -0.30
CA HIS A 27 18.40 2.87 0.58
C HIS A 27 18.12 4.31 0.10
N MET A 28 17.71 4.50 -1.15
CA MET A 28 17.40 5.81 -1.71
C MET A 28 16.05 6.29 -1.21
N VAL A 29 15.98 7.56 -0.80
CA VAL A 29 14.75 8.21 -0.35
C VAL A 29 13.82 8.43 -1.54
N GLY A 30 12.57 8.01 -1.41
CA GLY A 30 11.53 8.27 -2.40
C GLY A 30 11.11 9.74 -2.46
N ASN A 31 10.67 10.22 -3.64
CA ASN A 31 10.17 11.58 -3.80
C ASN A 31 8.78 11.75 -3.13
N THR A 32 8.74 12.46 -2.01
CA THR A 32 7.53 12.76 -1.23
C THR A 32 6.88 14.09 -1.59
N SER A 33 7.39 14.84 -2.58
CA SER A 33 6.78 16.09 -3.08
C SER A 33 5.55 15.79 -3.96
N ASN A 34 4.49 15.27 -3.34
CA ASN A 34 3.22 14.93 -3.97
C ASN A 34 2.05 15.18 -3.00
N ALA A 35 0.81 15.04 -3.48
CA ALA A 35 -0.40 15.42 -2.74
C ALA A 35 -0.57 14.70 -1.40
N VAL A 36 -0.05 13.46 -1.25
CA VAL A 36 -0.16 12.69 -0.01
C VAL A 36 1.09 12.78 0.87
N GLY A 37 2.17 13.37 0.38
CA GLY A 37 3.40 13.56 1.16
C GLY A 37 4.16 12.26 1.46
N SER A 38 3.93 11.19 0.70
CA SER A 38 4.61 9.90 0.89
C SER A 38 5.00 9.24 -0.43
N LYS A 39 5.95 8.31 -0.37
CA LYS A 39 6.36 7.50 -1.52
C LYS A 39 6.48 6.04 -1.12
N VAL A 40 5.67 5.21 -1.77
CA VAL A 40 5.73 3.75 -1.69
C VAL A 40 6.67 3.23 -2.79
N THR A 41 7.66 2.45 -2.40
CA THR A 41 8.64 1.81 -3.29
C THR A 41 8.53 0.29 -3.13
N PRO A 42 7.77 -0.38 -4.02
CA PRO A 42 7.47 -1.81 -3.90
C PRO A 42 8.62 -2.69 -4.39
N VAL A 43 8.76 -3.86 -3.78
CA VAL A 43 9.59 -4.98 -4.23
C VAL A 43 8.74 -6.24 -4.24
N THR A 44 7.93 -6.35 -5.29
CA THR A 44 7.10 -7.53 -5.59
C THR A 44 7.81 -8.42 -6.60
N ALA A 45 7.22 -9.57 -6.97
CA ALA A 45 7.75 -10.42 -8.04
C ALA A 45 7.89 -9.69 -9.40
N ALA A 46 7.22 -8.54 -9.58
CA ALA A 46 7.40 -7.70 -10.76
C ALA A 46 8.73 -6.91 -10.75
N GLN A 47 9.25 -6.54 -9.58
CA GLN A 47 10.52 -5.82 -9.44
C GLN A 47 11.69 -6.77 -9.15
N LEU A 48 11.43 -7.83 -8.39
CA LEU A 48 12.41 -8.83 -8.00
C LEU A 48 11.90 -10.22 -8.41
N PRO A 49 12.24 -10.70 -9.62
CA PRO A 49 11.68 -11.93 -10.20
C PRO A 49 11.89 -13.17 -9.31
N GLY A 50 12.99 -13.22 -8.56
CA GLY A 50 13.28 -14.28 -7.59
C GLY A 50 12.24 -14.46 -6.49
N LEU A 51 11.32 -13.50 -6.28
CA LEU A 51 10.19 -13.64 -5.36
C LEU A 51 9.05 -14.51 -5.91
N ASN A 52 9.07 -14.84 -7.22
CA ASN A 52 8.04 -15.69 -7.81
C ASN A 52 7.98 -17.03 -7.07
N THR A 53 6.77 -17.48 -6.72
CA THR A 53 6.43 -18.68 -5.94
C THR A 53 6.81 -18.67 -4.45
N LEU A 54 7.49 -17.63 -3.94
CA LEU A 54 7.95 -17.59 -2.54
C LEU A 54 6.93 -17.02 -1.54
N GLY A 55 5.81 -16.51 -2.02
CA GLY A 55 4.71 -16.07 -1.15
C GLY A 55 5.02 -14.83 -0.30
N ILE A 56 6.05 -14.05 -0.64
CA ILE A 56 6.45 -12.86 0.10
C ILE A 56 6.81 -11.70 -0.83
N SER A 57 6.69 -10.47 -0.32
CA SER A 57 7.22 -9.26 -0.94
C SER A 57 7.60 -8.24 0.13
N LEU A 58 8.27 -7.16 -0.29
CA LEU A 58 8.72 -6.09 0.57
C LEU A 58 8.29 -4.74 0.01
N VAL A 59 8.18 -3.74 0.87
CA VAL A 59 7.97 -2.35 0.48
C VAL A 59 8.76 -1.43 1.41
N ARG A 60 9.35 -0.38 0.83
CA ARG A 60 9.81 0.79 1.59
C ARG A 60 8.79 1.91 1.44
N ILE A 61 8.56 2.65 2.51
CA ILE A 61 7.71 3.84 2.47
C ILE A 61 8.45 5.00 3.13
N ASP A 62 8.58 6.09 2.37
CA ASP A 62 9.12 7.36 2.82
C ASP A 62 7.99 8.36 3.05
N TYR A 63 8.04 9.12 4.15
CA TYR A 63 7.02 10.11 4.51
C TYR A 63 7.67 11.47 4.80
N ALA A 64 7.17 12.52 4.17
CA ALA A 64 7.39 13.90 4.60
C ALA A 64 6.68 14.15 5.95
N PRO A 65 6.98 15.25 6.68
CA PRO A 65 6.21 15.61 7.86
C PRO A 65 4.72 15.73 7.50
N TRP A 66 3.84 15.15 8.32
CA TRP A 66 2.40 15.06 8.06
C TRP A 66 1.97 14.27 6.81
N GLY A 67 2.91 13.68 6.08
CA GLY A 67 2.60 12.79 4.96
C GLY A 67 1.81 11.57 5.39
N ILE A 68 0.94 11.09 4.51
CA ILE A 68 0.09 9.92 4.74
C ILE A 68 0.31 8.86 3.67
N ASN A 69 0.13 7.61 4.06
CA ASN A 69 -0.29 6.57 3.12
C ASN A 69 -1.80 6.42 3.36
N PRO A 70 -2.64 6.89 2.42
CA PRO A 70 -4.08 7.04 2.64
C PRO A 70 -4.76 5.70 2.92
N PRO A 71 -6.01 5.70 3.42
CA PRO A 71 -6.76 4.46 3.62
C PRO A 71 -6.72 3.55 2.39
N HIS A 72 -6.20 2.34 2.57
CA HIS A 72 -6.05 1.35 1.53
C HIS A 72 -6.18 -0.07 2.10
N THR A 73 -6.25 -1.06 1.21
CA THR A 73 -6.21 -2.47 1.60
C THR A 73 -5.41 -3.33 0.63
N HIS A 74 -4.93 -4.47 1.12
CA HIS A 74 -4.25 -5.50 0.36
C HIS A 74 -5.17 -6.73 0.22
N PRO A 75 -5.72 -7.00 -0.98
CA PRO A 75 -6.69 -8.08 -1.15
C PRO A 75 -6.08 -9.48 -1.04
N ARG A 76 -4.75 -9.61 -1.09
CA ARG A 76 -4.06 -10.91 -1.15
C ARG A 76 -2.93 -11.10 -0.14
N ALA A 77 -2.76 -10.19 0.83
CA ALA A 77 -1.69 -10.31 1.82
C ALA A 77 -2.04 -9.62 3.13
N SER A 78 -1.55 -10.20 4.23
CA SER A 78 -1.31 -9.44 5.46
C SER A 78 0.01 -8.68 5.32
N GLU A 79 0.14 -7.59 6.07
CA GLU A 79 1.34 -6.76 6.11
C GLU A 79 1.90 -6.68 7.54
N ILE A 80 3.22 -6.71 7.67
CA ILE A 80 3.93 -6.37 8.89
C ILE A 80 4.88 -5.21 8.62
N LEU A 81 4.70 -4.10 9.35
CA LEU A 81 5.42 -2.85 9.18
C LEU A 81 6.38 -2.63 10.34
N THR A 82 7.61 -2.23 10.05
CA THR A 82 8.63 -1.82 11.02
C THR A 82 9.09 -0.39 10.73
N ILE A 83 9.14 0.45 11.76
CA ILE A 83 9.63 1.83 11.64
C ILE A 83 11.16 1.83 11.67
N LEU A 84 11.78 2.39 10.63
CA LEU A 84 13.24 2.55 10.56
C LEU A 84 13.70 3.91 11.09
N GLU A 85 12.91 4.95 10.82
CA GLU A 85 13.20 6.33 11.20
C GLU A 85 11.90 7.11 11.49
N GLY A 86 11.97 8.08 12.39
CA GLY A 86 10.84 8.94 12.73
C GLY A 86 9.77 8.24 13.57
N SER A 87 8.54 8.72 13.43
CA SER A 87 7.37 8.29 14.20
C SER A 87 6.14 8.26 13.30
N LEU A 88 5.44 7.12 13.24
CA LEU A 88 4.22 6.97 12.45
C LEU A 88 3.04 6.65 13.35
N GLU A 89 1.95 7.38 13.20
CA GLU A 89 0.65 6.87 13.60
C GLU A 89 0.17 5.88 12.55
N VAL A 90 -0.23 4.70 13.00
CA VAL A 90 -0.77 3.66 12.14
C VAL A 90 -2.10 3.17 12.69
N GLY A 91 -2.95 2.63 11.81
CA GLY A 91 -4.15 1.96 12.27
C GLY A 91 -4.88 1.20 11.18
N PHE A 92 -5.74 0.27 11.60
CA PHE A 92 -6.69 -0.42 10.75
C PHE A 92 -8.08 -0.43 11.37
N VAL A 93 -9.08 -0.66 10.52
CA VAL A 93 -10.48 -0.74 10.92
C VAL A 93 -10.92 -2.20 10.87
N THR A 94 -11.51 -2.71 11.96
CA THR A 94 -12.08 -4.06 11.98
C THR A 94 -13.30 -4.18 11.06
N SER A 95 -13.69 -5.40 10.69
CA SER A 95 -14.87 -5.60 9.85
C SER A 95 -16.18 -5.25 10.56
N ASN A 96 -17.27 -5.16 9.78
CA ASN A 96 -18.64 -5.07 10.25
C ASN A 96 -18.95 -6.19 11.28
N PRO A 97 -19.73 -5.93 12.34
CA PRO A 97 -20.50 -4.69 12.61
C PRO A 97 -19.77 -3.60 13.37
N GLU A 98 -18.63 -3.90 13.99
CA GLU A 98 -17.98 -2.94 14.88
C GLU A 98 -17.36 -1.75 14.14
N ASN A 99 -16.72 -2.00 12.99
CA ASN A 99 -15.93 -0.99 12.28
C ASN A 99 -14.98 -0.22 13.23
N ARG A 100 -14.38 -0.94 14.18
CA ARG A 100 -13.60 -0.36 15.27
C ARG A 100 -12.19 -0.03 14.79
N LEU A 101 -11.75 1.19 15.07
CA LEU A 101 -10.36 1.60 14.83
C LEU A 101 -9.43 0.98 15.88
N ILE A 102 -8.38 0.32 15.42
CA ILE A 102 -7.23 -0.09 16.22
C ILE A 102 -6.03 0.70 15.71
N SER A 103 -5.48 1.59 16.54
CA SER A 103 -4.39 2.48 16.15
C SER A 103 -3.33 2.64 17.25
N LYS A 104 -2.13 3.03 16.84
CA LYS A 104 -1.00 3.34 17.73
C LYS A 104 -0.02 4.28 17.05
N VAL A 105 0.66 5.12 17.84
CA VAL A 105 1.86 5.84 17.39
C VAL A 105 3.08 4.97 17.66
N LEU A 106 3.79 4.62 16.58
CA LEU A 106 5.00 3.80 16.58
C LEU A 106 6.25 4.67 16.52
N GLN A 107 7.29 4.29 17.25
CA GLN A 107 8.63 4.87 17.19
C GLN A 107 9.58 3.96 16.40
N LYS A 108 10.79 4.45 16.11
CA LYS A 108 11.87 3.65 15.51
C LYS A 108 12.04 2.30 16.23
N GLY A 109 12.01 1.21 15.46
CA GLY A 109 12.13 -0.16 15.93
C GLY A 109 10.79 -0.83 16.28
N ASP A 110 9.71 -0.07 16.45
CA ASP A 110 8.39 -0.63 16.72
C ASP A 110 7.82 -1.32 15.46
N VAL A 111 6.94 -2.29 15.72
CA VAL A 111 6.31 -3.14 14.71
C VAL A 111 4.79 -3.10 14.86
N PHE A 112 4.07 -3.17 13.74
CA PHE A 112 2.61 -3.29 13.71
C PHE A 112 2.16 -4.18 12.55
N VAL A 113 1.08 -4.94 12.76
CA VAL A 113 0.55 -5.90 11.78
C VAL A 113 -0.81 -5.45 11.28
N PHE A 114 -1.01 -5.50 9.96
CA PHE A 114 -2.29 -5.26 9.29
C PHE A 114 -2.83 -6.58 8.76
N PRO A 115 -4.00 -7.06 9.24
CA PRO A 115 -4.61 -8.27 8.71
C PRO A 115 -5.04 -8.11 7.25
N VAL A 116 -4.95 -9.21 6.48
CA VAL A 116 -5.35 -9.25 5.07
C VAL A 116 -6.75 -8.68 4.83
N GLY A 117 -6.88 -7.84 3.80
CA GLY A 117 -8.17 -7.29 3.37
C GLY A 117 -8.78 -6.22 4.28
N LEU A 118 -8.17 -5.87 5.42
CA LEU A 118 -8.65 -4.77 6.25
C LEU A 118 -8.15 -3.42 5.74
N VAL A 119 -9.02 -2.40 5.86
CA VAL A 119 -8.67 -1.01 5.53
C VAL A 119 -7.73 -0.49 6.61
N HIS A 120 -6.59 0.05 6.19
CA HIS A 120 -5.59 0.58 7.09
C HIS A 120 -4.89 1.79 6.48
N PHE A 121 -4.14 2.53 7.31
CA PHE A 121 -3.47 3.77 6.94
C PHE A 121 -2.24 4.01 7.79
N GLN A 122 -1.39 4.92 7.33
CA GLN A 122 -0.29 5.46 8.11
C GLN A 122 -0.23 6.99 7.95
N ARG A 123 0.20 7.68 9.01
CA ARG A 123 0.46 9.13 9.03
C ARG A 123 1.77 9.40 9.74
N ASN A 124 2.63 10.21 9.15
CA ASN A 124 3.78 10.74 9.85
C ASN A 124 3.33 11.79 10.86
N ALA A 125 3.30 11.41 12.14
CA ALA A 125 2.92 12.27 13.26
C ALA A 125 4.09 13.12 13.78
N GLY A 126 5.30 12.93 13.23
CA GLY A 126 6.50 13.66 13.58
C GLY A 126 6.68 14.96 12.80
N LYS A 127 7.62 15.79 13.27
CA LYS A 127 8.06 17.03 12.57
C LYS A 127 9.16 16.77 11.53
N MET A 128 9.74 15.58 11.54
CA MET A 128 10.82 15.16 10.65
C MET A 128 10.28 14.11 9.66
N ASN A 129 11.06 13.80 8.62
CA ASN A 129 10.75 12.68 7.75
C ASN A 129 10.72 11.36 8.55
N ALA A 130 9.91 10.41 8.07
CA ALA A 130 9.82 9.07 8.63
C ALA A 130 10.00 8.03 7.53
N VAL A 131 10.55 6.87 7.90
CA VAL A 131 10.81 5.75 6.99
C VAL A 131 10.32 4.48 7.64
N ALA A 132 9.61 3.66 6.88
CA ALA A 132 9.22 2.33 7.29
C ALA A 132 9.54 1.30 6.20
N ILE A 133 9.74 0.05 6.63
CA ILE A 133 9.74 -1.11 5.74
C ILE A 133 8.58 -2.01 6.16
N ALA A 134 7.87 -2.55 5.17
CA ALA A 134 6.86 -3.57 5.39
C ALA A 134 7.16 -4.82 4.58
N ALA A 135 6.88 -5.98 5.16
CA ALA A 135 6.85 -7.26 4.46
C ALA A 135 5.39 -7.71 4.30
N LEU A 136 5.07 -8.31 3.16
CA LEU A 136 3.73 -8.76 2.84
C LEU A 136 3.73 -10.24 2.53
N SER A 137 2.69 -10.95 2.99
CA SER A 137 2.54 -12.41 2.84
C SER A 137 2.06 -12.84 1.44
N SER A 138 2.53 -12.15 0.39
CA SER A 138 2.28 -12.52 -1.00
C SER A 138 3.34 -11.92 -1.91
N GLN A 139 3.70 -12.63 -2.98
CA GLN A 139 4.56 -12.10 -4.05
C GLN A 139 3.91 -10.96 -4.84
N ASN A 140 2.57 -10.85 -4.78
CA ASN A 140 1.78 -9.80 -5.39
C ASN A 140 0.57 -9.50 -4.47
N PRO A 141 0.75 -8.65 -3.45
CA PRO A 141 -0.30 -8.34 -2.47
C PRO A 141 -1.49 -7.62 -3.11
N GLY A 142 -1.25 -6.83 -4.17
CA GLY A 142 -2.20 -5.86 -4.71
C GLY A 142 -2.40 -4.70 -3.76
N VAL A 143 -2.92 -3.57 -4.24
CA VAL A 143 -3.27 -2.44 -3.39
C VAL A 143 -4.56 -1.83 -3.92
N ILE A 144 -5.46 -1.51 -3.01
CA ILE A 144 -6.72 -0.81 -3.32
C ILE A 144 -6.73 0.46 -2.46
N PRO A 145 -6.24 1.60 -2.98
CA PRO A 145 -6.44 2.89 -2.33
C PRO A 145 -7.95 3.21 -2.36
N ILE A 146 -8.56 3.39 -1.19
CA ILE A 146 -10.02 3.45 -1.07
C ILE A 146 -10.58 4.63 -1.87
N ALA A 147 -9.97 5.81 -1.74
CA ALA A 147 -10.45 7.00 -2.44
C ALA A 147 -10.36 6.84 -3.97
N ASN A 148 -9.24 6.34 -4.51
CA ASN A 148 -9.09 6.09 -5.94
C ASN A 148 -10.07 5.03 -6.44
N ALA A 149 -10.28 3.93 -5.70
CA ALA A 149 -11.19 2.87 -6.12
C ALA A 149 -12.66 3.35 -6.15
N VAL A 150 -13.05 4.19 -5.18
CA VAL A 150 -14.44 4.65 -5.05
C VAL A 150 -14.72 5.88 -5.92
N PHE A 151 -13.81 6.85 -5.97
CA PHE A 151 -14.03 8.16 -6.58
C PHE A 151 -13.17 8.43 -7.84
N GLY A 152 -12.24 7.55 -8.20
CA GLY A 152 -11.40 7.68 -9.41
C GLY A 152 -11.29 6.37 -10.19
N SER A 153 -12.34 5.56 -10.17
CA SER A 153 -12.42 4.34 -10.98
C SER A 153 -12.64 4.70 -12.45
N ASN A 154 -12.24 3.81 -13.36
CA ASN A 154 -12.46 4.02 -14.79
C ASN A 154 -13.14 2.78 -15.42
N PRO A 155 -14.40 2.88 -15.89
CA PRO A 155 -15.27 4.06 -15.81
C PRO A 155 -15.68 4.40 -14.36
N ASP A 156 -16.09 5.65 -14.13
CA ASP A 156 -16.55 6.12 -12.82
C ASP A 156 -17.73 5.28 -12.28
N ILE A 157 -17.74 5.05 -10.97
CA ILE A 157 -18.97 4.62 -10.29
C ILE A 157 -20.01 5.74 -10.43
N SER A 158 -21.22 5.38 -10.86
CA SER A 158 -22.32 6.33 -11.05
C SER A 158 -22.57 7.19 -9.81
N ASN A 159 -22.75 8.49 -10.03
CA ASN A 159 -23.13 9.45 -8.99
C ASN A 159 -24.39 9.03 -8.25
N ASP A 160 -25.35 8.37 -8.91
CA ASP A 160 -26.57 7.91 -8.25
C ASP A 160 -26.32 6.80 -7.21
N ILE A 161 -25.26 6.01 -7.41
CA ILE A 161 -24.80 5.01 -6.43
C ILE A 161 -24.09 5.72 -5.27
N LEU A 162 -23.11 6.59 -5.58
CA LEU A 162 -22.29 7.24 -4.56
C LEU A 162 -23.08 8.22 -3.69
N VAL A 163 -24.05 8.95 -4.25
CA VAL A 163 -24.97 9.82 -3.49
C VAL A 163 -25.72 9.03 -2.43
N ARG A 164 -26.22 7.84 -2.78
CA ARG A 164 -26.94 6.97 -1.84
C ARG A 164 -25.99 6.34 -0.82
N ALA A 165 -24.82 5.88 -1.27
CA ALA A 165 -23.85 5.21 -0.41
C ALA A 165 -23.23 6.16 0.63
N PHE A 166 -22.93 7.39 0.23
CA PHE A 166 -22.28 8.40 1.09
C PHE A 166 -23.26 9.40 1.71
N GLN A 167 -24.55 9.35 1.35
CA GLN A 167 -25.61 10.20 1.90
C GLN A 167 -25.35 11.70 1.71
N VAL A 168 -24.81 12.07 0.54
CA VAL A 168 -24.46 13.44 0.16
C VAL A 168 -25.08 13.79 -1.19
N ASP A 169 -25.09 15.06 -1.58
CA ASP A 169 -25.60 15.48 -2.89
C ASP A 169 -24.62 15.19 -4.05
N LYS A 170 -25.14 15.33 -5.27
CA LYS A 170 -24.37 15.09 -6.52
C LYS A 170 -23.18 16.03 -6.68
N ASN A 171 -23.27 17.27 -6.18
CA ASN A 171 -22.18 18.24 -6.30
C ASN A 171 -21.01 17.86 -5.41
N VAL A 172 -21.28 17.34 -4.20
CA VAL A 172 -20.24 16.81 -3.31
C VAL A 172 -19.53 15.62 -3.96
N VAL A 173 -20.28 14.64 -4.49
CA VAL A 173 -19.68 13.48 -5.18
C VAL A 173 -18.82 13.94 -6.36
N GLY A 174 -19.36 14.76 -7.26
CA GLY A 174 -18.63 15.27 -8.41
C GLY A 174 -17.39 16.08 -8.03
N SER A 175 -17.47 16.84 -6.93
CA SER A 175 -16.32 17.58 -6.40
C SER A 175 -15.21 16.67 -5.91
N ILE A 176 -15.54 15.55 -5.24
CA ILE A 176 -14.55 14.56 -4.80
C ILE A 176 -13.97 13.83 -6.01
N GLN A 177 -14.79 13.34 -6.94
CA GLN A 177 -14.33 12.65 -8.15
C GLN A 177 -13.37 13.52 -8.97
N SER A 178 -13.62 14.83 -9.06
CA SER A 178 -12.73 15.76 -9.78
C SER A 178 -11.29 15.84 -9.24
N LYS A 179 -11.01 15.25 -8.07
CA LYS A 179 -9.68 15.21 -7.44
C LYS A 179 -8.88 13.94 -7.74
N PHE A 180 -9.51 12.92 -8.31
CA PHE A 180 -8.93 11.60 -8.58
C PHE A 180 -8.94 11.28 -10.08
#